data_AF-A0A2N1REX7-F1
#
_entry.id   AF-A0A2N1REX7-F1
#
_cell.length_a   1.000
_cell.length_b   1.000
_cell.length_c   1.000
_cell.angle_alpha   90.00
_cell.angle_beta   90.00
_cell.angle_gamma   90.00
#
_symmetry.space_group_name_H-M   'P 1'
#
loop_
_entity.id
_entity.type
_entity.pdbx_description
1 polymer ?
#
loop_
_entity_poly.entity_id
_entity_poly.type
_entity_poly.pdbx_seq_one_letter_code
_entity_poly.pdbx_strand_id
1 'polypeptide(L)'
;MYTFFLNGNKIQTDSDKKLLPFLREDMGLVGTKDGCSEGACGTCTVIIDGKATKSCLIKLSKLEGKTIITIEGLSPREQAVYAHCFATAGAVQCGYCTPGMIMSAKALLDTNLNPTSEDVRKAIKGNICRCTGYVKIEEAVLEAARYFREDLSLPAPSTDARIANRFQRVDAVEKALGKGIFVDDIVVPGMIYAKALRSAYPRARVERIDLSEALKHPDVVRILTAADVPYNKTGHIVNDWDVLIPQGSITRYIGDAIALVATRSKETLDEVLALVQVDYTVMEPVTTTAEALKPEAPLVHSKGNILTTARLKRGNADEVIARSAFVVTQKYSTPFTEHAFMEPECAIAMPEGDDGLLLYTASQSVFDEQHEISHMLGLEPEKVHCQAKLVGGGFGGKEDMSVQHHAALMAWHTKLPVKVRFSRQESINIHPKRHAMEMEFTTACDDQGQLTAMKATIIADTGAYASLGGPVLQRACTHAAGPYNYQHVDILGMAVYTNNVPGGAFRGFGVTQSCFAIESNINLLAQKVGLSPWE
;
A
#
# COMPACT_ATOMS: atom_id res chain seq x y z
N MET A 1 -27.41 -20.51 -19.21
CA MET A 1 -27.71 -20.86 -17.82
C MET A 1 -26.67 -21.81 -17.26
N TYR A 2 -25.84 -21.32 -16.35
CA TYR A 2 -24.89 -22.09 -15.57
C TYR A 2 -25.49 -22.43 -14.22
N THR A 3 -25.38 -23.69 -13.78
CA THR A 3 -25.93 -24.19 -12.52
C THR A 3 -24.85 -24.79 -11.64
N PHE A 4 -24.75 -24.33 -10.39
CA PHE A 4 -23.78 -24.83 -9.41
C PHE A 4 -24.32 -24.68 -7.98
N PHE A 5 -23.59 -25.20 -6.99
CA PHE A 5 -23.95 -25.09 -5.57
C PHE A 5 -22.99 -24.13 -4.87
N LEU A 6 -23.51 -23.13 -4.17
CA LEU A 6 -22.76 -22.14 -3.41
C LEU A 6 -23.22 -22.16 -1.96
N ASN A 7 -22.33 -22.51 -1.03
CA ASN A 7 -22.63 -22.61 0.39
C ASN A 7 -23.89 -23.45 0.68
N GLY A 8 -24.05 -24.55 -0.07
CA GLY A 8 -25.21 -25.47 0.02
C GLY A 8 -26.44 -25.06 -0.81
N ASN A 9 -26.48 -23.86 -1.38
CA ASN A 9 -27.62 -23.38 -2.17
C ASN A 9 -27.39 -23.58 -3.67
N LYS A 10 -28.42 -24.03 -4.40
CA LYS A 10 -28.38 -24.11 -5.87
C LYS A 10 -28.47 -22.71 -6.47
N ILE A 11 -27.50 -22.34 -7.28
CA ILE A 11 -27.42 -21.06 -8.00
C ILE A 11 -27.61 -21.30 -9.49
N GLN A 12 -28.38 -20.42 -10.14
CA GLN A 12 -28.58 -20.40 -11.58
C GLN A 12 -28.37 -18.98 -12.10
N THR A 13 -27.53 -18.82 -13.12
CA THR A 13 -27.23 -17.51 -13.73
C THR A 13 -26.88 -17.65 -15.20
N ASP A 14 -27.18 -16.63 -15.99
CA ASP A 14 -26.79 -16.55 -17.40
C ASP A 14 -25.51 -15.73 -17.61
N SER A 15 -24.96 -15.11 -16.56
CA SER A 15 -23.70 -14.37 -16.64
C SER A 15 -22.50 -15.32 -16.63
N ASP A 16 -21.56 -15.14 -17.56
CA ASP A 16 -20.25 -15.83 -17.58
C ASP A 16 -19.11 -14.94 -17.07
N LYS A 17 -19.31 -14.24 -15.95
CA LYS A 17 -18.26 -13.44 -15.30
C LYS A 17 -17.29 -14.32 -14.50
N LYS A 18 -16.22 -13.74 -13.98
CA LYS A 18 -15.31 -14.42 -13.04
C LYS A 18 -16.03 -14.69 -11.70
N LEU A 19 -15.67 -15.77 -11.01
CA LEU A 19 -16.32 -16.17 -9.76
C LEU A 19 -16.16 -15.11 -8.66
N LEU A 20 -14.98 -14.48 -8.52
CA LEU A 20 -14.76 -13.46 -7.51
C LEU A 20 -15.75 -12.27 -7.58
N PRO A 21 -15.88 -11.54 -8.70
CA PRO A 21 -16.87 -10.47 -8.79
C PRO A 21 -18.30 -10.99 -8.64
N PHE A 22 -18.63 -12.19 -9.14
CA PHE A 22 -19.96 -12.78 -8.90
C PHE A 22 -20.26 -12.97 -7.40
N LEU A 23 -19.32 -13.53 -6.65
CA LEU A 23 -19.47 -13.72 -5.20
C LEU A 23 -19.67 -12.38 -4.48
N ARG A 24 -18.85 -11.38 -4.81
CA ARG A 24 -18.84 -10.10 -4.09
C ARG A 24 -20.02 -9.21 -4.47
N GLU A 25 -20.32 -9.09 -5.75
CA GLU A 25 -21.25 -8.08 -6.28
C GLU A 25 -22.67 -8.63 -6.45
N ASP A 26 -22.80 -9.86 -6.95
CA ASP A 26 -24.13 -10.42 -7.23
C ASP A 26 -24.69 -11.11 -5.99
N MET A 27 -23.84 -11.80 -5.22
CA MET A 27 -24.25 -12.57 -4.04
C MET A 27 -24.01 -11.83 -2.71
N GLY A 28 -23.29 -10.70 -2.71
CA GLY A 28 -22.96 -9.94 -1.50
C GLY A 28 -22.00 -10.65 -0.54
N LEU A 29 -21.30 -11.70 -0.99
CA LEU A 29 -20.36 -12.51 -0.20
C LEU A 29 -18.96 -11.88 -0.22
N VAL A 30 -18.83 -10.78 0.54
CA VAL A 30 -17.62 -9.94 0.57
C VAL A 30 -16.48 -10.51 1.42
N GLY A 31 -16.65 -11.64 2.10
CA GLY A 31 -15.60 -12.31 2.86
C GLY A 31 -14.48 -12.86 1.96
N THR A 32 -14.80 -13.14 0.71
CA THR A 32 -13.80 -13.43 -0.34
C THR A 32 -13.18 -12.11 -0.82
N LYS A 33 -11.93 -11.83 -0.43
CA LYS A 33 -11.31 -10.51 -0.63
C LYS A 33 -10.58 -10.38 -1.97
N ASP A 34 -10.71 -9.23 -2.63
CA ASP A 34 -10.07 -8.95 -3.92
C ASP A 34 -8.77 -8.13 -3.78
N GLY A 35 -7.64 -8.83 -3.60
CA GLY A 35 -6.34 -8.21 -3.39
C GLY A 35 -5.53 -7.96 -4.67
N CYS A 36 -5.32 -8.99 -5.50
CA CYS A 36 -4.50 -8.86 -6.71
C CYS A 36 -5.26 -9.07 -8.01
N SER A 37 -6.43 -9.73 -7.98
CA SER A 37 -7.23 -10.14 -9.14
C SER A 37 -6.52 -10.97 -10.24
N GLU A 38 -5.24 -11.30 -10.06
CA GLU A 38 -4.36 -11.99 -11.01
C GLU A 38 -3.94 -13.40 -10.56
N GLY A 39 -4.53 -13.91 -9.48
CA GLY A 39 -4.20 -15.25 -8.97
C GLY A 39 -2.86 -15.38 -8.26
N ALA A 40 -2.21 -14.27 -7.86
CA ALA A 40 -0.97 -14.30 -7.10
C ALA A 40 -1.21 -14.46 -5.58
N CYS A 41 -2.08 -13.63 -4.98
CA CYS A 41 -2.08 -13.40 -3.53
C CYS A 41 -2.92 -14.36 -2.66
N GLY A 42 -3.91 -15.06 -3.23
CA GLY A 42 -4.76 -16.01 -2.48
C GLY A 42 -5.76 -15.39 -1.48
N THR A 43 -5.95 -14.08 -1.45
CA THR A 43 -6.99 -13.44 -0.60
C THR A 43 -8.41 -13.87 -0.98
N CYS A 44 -8.58 -14.30 -2.23
CA CYS A 44 -9.83 -14.75 -2.82
C CYS A 44 -10.00 -16.28 -2.82
N THR A 45 -9.23 -17.00 -2.00
CA THR A 45 -9.31 -18.47 -1.93
C THR A 45 -10.69 -18.91 -1.43
N VAL A 46 -11.31 -19.79 -2.20
CA VAL A 46 -12.55 -20.52 -1.88
C VAL A 46 -12.28 -22.02 -2.04
N ILE A 47 -13.20 -22.89 -1.61
CA ILE A 47 -13.10 -24.33 -1.86
C ILE A 47 -14.03 -24.68 -3.01
N ILE A 48 -13.52 -25.38 -4.03
CA ILE A 48 -14.30 -25.91 -5.15
C ILE A 48 -14.09 -27.42 -5.19
N ASP A 49 -15.16 -28.20 -5.01
CA ASP A 49 -15.13 -29.66 -4.96
C ASP A 49 -14.03 -30.20 -4.01
N GLY A 50 -13.91 -29.60 -2.82
CA GLY A 50 -12.90 -29.97 -1.80
C GLY A 50 -11.51 -29.38 -2.00
N LYS A 51 -11.25 -28.59 -3.06
CA LYS A 51 -9.93 -28.02 -3.36
C LYS A 51 -9.87 -26.52 -3.15
N ALA A 52 -8.89 -26.04 -2.39
CA ALA A 52 -8.57 -24.62 -2.26
C ALA A 52 -8.21 -24.02 -3.62
N THR A 53 -8.95 -22.99 -4.04
CA THR A 53 -8.92 -22.45 -5.39
C THR A 53 -9.07 -20.94 -5.39
N LYS A 54 -8.31 -20.24 -6.25
CA LYS A 54 -8.35 -18.78 -6.39
C LYS A 54 -9.52 -18.37 -7.28
N SER A 55 -10.55 -17.75 -6.69
CA SER A 55 -11.80 -17.42 -7.41
C SER A 55 -11.64 -16.34 -8.49
N CYS A 56 -10.60 -15.49 -8.43
CA CYS A 56 -10.36 -14.45 -9.45
C CYS A 56 -10.00 -14.96 -10.85
N LEU A 57 -9.64 -16.24 -11.00
CA LEU A 57 -9.20 -16.81 -12.28
C LEU A 57 -10.27 -17.66 -12.98
N ILE A 58 -11.36 -18.01 -12.30
CA ILE A 58 -12.33 -18.99 -12.80
C ILE A 58 -13.59 -18.29 -13.25
N LYS A 59 -14.08 -18.65 -14.44
CA LYS A 59 -15.38 -18.20 -14.95
C LYS A 59 -16.52 -19.13 -14.50
N LEU A 60 -17.73 -18.58 -14.39
CA LEU A 60 -18.92 -19.31 -13.96
C LEU A 60 -19.27 -20.48 -14.89
N SER A 61 -19.04 -20.37 -16.20
CA SER A 61 -19.20 -21.47 -17.16
C SER A 61 -18.37 -22.72 -16.87
N LYS A 62 -17.31 -22.61 -16.06
CA LYS A 62 -16.46 -23.74 -15.64
C LYS A 62 -16.93 -24.38 -14.33
N LEU A 63 -18.02 -23.88 -13.74
CA LEU A 63 -18.53 -24.31 -12.45
C LEU A 63 -19.77 -25.20 -12.53
N GLU A 64 -20.23 -25.56 -13.73
CA GLU A 64 -21.41 -26.42 -13.90
C GLU A 64 -21.35 -27.67 -13.02
N GLY A 65 -22.38 -27.87 -12.19
CA GLY A 65 -22.52 -28.97 -11.24
C GLY A 65 -21.57 -28.96 -10.04
N LYS A 66 -20.68 -27.97 -9.92
CA LYS A 66 -19.67 -27.92 -8.84
C LYS A 66 -20.23 -27.40 -7.53
N THR A 67 -19.55 -27.76 -6.43
CA THR A 67 -19.82 -27.20 -5.10
C THR A 67 -18.74 -26.20 -4.72
N ILE A 68 -19.15 -24.98 -4.40
CA ILE A 68 -18.29 -23.90 -3.91
C ILE A 68 -18.63 -23.60 -2.45
N ILE A 69 -17.60 -23.48 -1.62
CA ILE A 69 -17.70 -23.02 -0.23
C ILE A 69 -16.83 -21.78 -0.07
N THR A 70 -17.42 -20.69 0.40
CA THR A 70 -16.74 -19.46 0.80
C THR A 70 -16.57 -19.40 2.32
N ILE A 71 -15.93 -18.35 2.85
CA ILE A 71 -15.78 -18.17 4.31
C ILE A 71 -17.14 -18.08 5.03
N GLU A 72 -18.15 -17.53 4.36
CA GLU A 72 -19.53 -17.44 4.85
C GLU A 72 -20.24 -18.81 4.88
N GLY A 73 -19.76 -19.79 4.10
CA GLY A 73 -20.28 -21.15 4.05
C GLY A 73 -19.72 -22.10 5.11
N LEU A 74 -18.79 -21.64 5.95
CA LEU A 74 -18.29 -22.42 7.08
C LEU A 74 -19.41 -22.75 8.06
N SER A 75 -19.42 -23.96 8.61
CA SER A 75 -20.33 -24.35 9.68
C SER A 75 -20.10 -23.51 10.94
N PRO A 76 -21.10 -23.39 11.85
CA PRO A 76 -20.94 -22.63 13.09
C PRO A 76 -19.73 -23.08 13.93
N ARG A 77 -19.45 -24.40 13.95
CA ARG A 77 -18.29 -24.98 14.64
C ARG A 77 -16.98 -24.53 14.01
N GLU A 78 -16.87 -24.60 12.69
CA GLU A 78 -15.67 -24.17 11.97
C GLU A 78 -15.41 -22.67 12.15
N GLN A 79 -16.45 -21.84 12.00
CA GLN A 79 -16.34 -20.40 12.24
C GLN A 79 -15.77 -20.12 13.64
N ALA A 80 -16.34 -20.78 14.66
CA ALA A 80 -15.92 -20.57 16.05
C ALA A 80 -14.47 -21.03 16.30
N VAL A 81 -14.07 -22.20 15.79
CA VAL A 81 -12.70 -22.73 15.95
C VAL A 81 -11.68 -21.89 15.19
N TYR A 82 -11.88 -21.62 13.90
CA TYR A 82 -10.92 -20.85 13.12
C TYR A 82 -10.78 -19.43 13.66
N ALA A 83 -11.89 -18.76 13.99
CA ALA A 83 -11.81 -17.41 14.57
C ALA A 83 -11.06 -17.42 15.90
N HIS A 84 -11.34 -18.38 16.79
CA HIS A 84 -10.64 -18.50 18.07
C HIS A 84 -9.14 -18.74 17.87
N CYS A 85 -8.75 -19.76 17.10
CA CYS A 85 -7.35 -20.14 16.93
C CYS A 85 -6.54 -19.01 16.27
N PHE A 86 -7.07 -18.40 15.20
CA PHE A 86 -6.39 -17.29 14.52
C PHE A 86 -6.30 -16.04 15.40
N ALA A 87 -7.33 -15.72 16.17
CA ALA A 87 -7.32 -14.59 17.10
C ALA A 87 -6.32 -14.81 18.25
N THR A 88 -6.36 -15.98 18.90
CA THR A 88 -5.49 -16.33 20.04
C THR A 88 -4.01 -16.36 19.65
N ALA A 89 -3.69 -16.90 18.47
CA ALA A 89 -2.30 -16.95 17.99
C ALA A 89 -1.74 -15.57 17.59
N GLY A 90 -2.60 -14.55 17.42
CA GLY A 90 -2.20 -13.27 16.85
C GLY A 90 -1.97 -13.34 15.33
N ALA A 91 -2.63 -14.30 14.65
CA ALA A 91 -2.56 -14.48 13.20
C ALA A 91 -3.38 -13.43 12.42
N VAL A 92 -4.19 -12.63 13.11
CA VAL A 92 -5.03 -11.57 12.53
C VAL A 92 -4.47 -10.19 12.84
N GLN A 93 -3.83 -9.56 11.84
CA GLN A 93 -3.35 -8.18 11.92
C GLN A 93 -4.27 -7.21 11.14
N CYS A 94 -3.98 -6.96 9.86
CA CYS A 94 -4.90 -6.18 9.01
C CYS A 94 -6.19 -6.96 8.74
N GLY A 95 -6.10 -8.30 8.65
CA GLY A 95 -7.22 -9.21 8.44
C GLY A 95 -7.56 -9.50 6.98
N TYR A 96 -7.00 -8.75 6.02
CA TYR A 96 -7.42 -8.84 4.62
C TYR A 96 -7.13 -10.20 3.97
N CYS A 97 -6.01 -10.84 4.30
CA CYS A 97 -5.68 -12.18 3.79
C CYS A 97 -6.29 -13.32 4.62
N THR A 98 -6.80 -13.03 5.81
CA THR A 98 -7.18 -14.04 6.80
C THR A 98 -8.29 -14.97 6.31
N PRO A 99 -9.37 -14.48 5.66
CA PRO A 99 -10.40 -15.38 5.11
C PRO A 99 -9.81 -16.41 4.13
N GLY A 100 -8.98 -15.97 3.18
CA GLY A 100 -8.33 -16.89 2.23
C GLY A 100 -7.39 -17.89 2.91
N MET A 101 -6.68 -17.48 3.97
CA MET A 101 -5.84 -18.37 4.77
C MET A 101 -6.68 -19.45 5.47
N ILE A 102 -7.82 -19.06 6.06
CA ILE A 102 -8.74 -20.00 6.70
C ILE A 102 -9.34 -20.97 5.69
N MET A 103 -9.73 -20.51 4.50
CA MET A 103 -10.25 -21.41 3.45
C MET A 103 -9.19 -22.41 2.99
N SER A 104 -7.91 -22.01 2.95
CA SER A 104 -6.80 -22.92 2.62
C SER A 104 -6.52 -23.91 3.74
N ALA A 105 -6.60 -23.46 4.99
CA ALA A 105 -6.51 -24.31 6.17
C ALA A 105 -7.65 -25.33 6.19
N LYS A 106 -8.89 -24.91 5.94
CA LYS A 106 -10.04 -25.81 5.83
C LYS A 106 -9.83 -26.90 4.79
N ALA A 107 -9.41 -26.55 3.58
CA ALA A 107 -9.17 -27.55 2.55
C ALA A 107 -8.13 -28.61 2.97
N LEU A 108 -7.12 -28.21 3.76
CA LEU A 108 -6.17 -29.16 4.37
C LEU A 108 -6.86 -30.02 5.45
N LEU A 109 -7.51 -29.38 6.42
CA LEU A 109 -8.05 -30.05 7.62
C LEU A 109 -9.25 -30.95 7.33
N ASP A 110 -10.00 -30.69 6.25
CA ASP A 110 -11.06 -31.58 5.76
C ASP A 110 -10.53 -32.96 5.33
N THR A 111 -9.23 -33.07 5.03
CA THR A 111 -8.59 -34.31 4.59
C THR A 111 -7.50 -34.83 5.53
N ASN A 112 -6.93 -33.96 6.37
CA ASN A 112 -5.88 -34.31 7.32
C ASN A 112 -6.01 -33.51 8.63
N LEU A 113 -6.52 -34.16 9.69
CA LEU A 113 -6.61 -33.60 11.04
C LEU A 113 -5.32 -33.77 11.88
N ASN A 114 -4.26 -34.33 11.31
CA ASN A 114 -2.93 -34.44 11.90
C ASN A 114 -1.84 -33.84 10.98
N PRO A 115 -2.00 -32.59 10.50
CA PRO A 115 -1.03 -32.01 9.60
C PRO A 115 0.29 -31.72 10.33
N THR A 116 1.39 -31.91 9.63
CA THR A 116 2.69 -31.40 10.06
C THR A 116 2.82 -29.91 9.75
N SER A 117 3.81 -29.23 10.34
CA SER A 117 4.24 -27.90 9.94
C SER A 117 4.49 -27.75 8.44
N GLU A 118 5.07 -28.78 7.81
CA GLU A 118 5.33 -28.76 6.37
C GLU A 118 4.03 -28.83 5.54
N ASP A 119 3.07 -29.65 5.96
CA ASP A 119 1.75 -29.73 5.31
C ASP A 119 1.03 -28.38 5.35
N VAL A 120 1.07 -27.71 6.51
CA VAL A 120 0.47 -26.37 6.67
C VAL A 120 1.16 -25.36 5.75
N ARG A 121 2.50 -25.29 5.76
CA ARG A 121 3.26 -24.38 4.89
C ARG A 121 2.95 -24.64 3.41
N LYS A 122 2.82 -25.89 3.00
CA LYS A 122 2.44 -26.27 1.63
C LYS A 122 1.03 -25.82 1.29
N ALA A 123 0.08 -26.01 2.19
CA ALA A 123 -1.33 -25.63 1.98
C ALA A 123 -1.50 -24.11 1.82
N ILE A 124 -0.80 -23.30 2.62
CA ILE A 124 -0.92 -21.84 2.56
C ILE A 124 0.08 -21.16 1.62
N LYS A 125 0.93 -21.91 0.91
CA LYS A 125 1.97 -21.36 0.02
C LYS A 125 1.41 -20.40 -1.03
N GLY A 126 0.18 -20.63 -1.49
CA GLY A 126 -0.53 -19.78 -2.46
C GLY A 126 -1.20 -18.55 -1.88
N ASN A 127 -1.09 -18.33 -0.57
CA ASN A 127 -1.75 -17.27 0.18
C ASN A 127 -0.69 -16.36 0.81
N ILE A 128 -0.63 -15.12 0.33
CA ILE A 128 0.38 -14.15 0.76
C ILE A 128 -0.15 -13.40 1.98
N CYS A 129 0.72 -13.19 2.97
CA CYS A 129 0.48 -12.27 4.08
C CYS A 129 1.66 -11.30 4.22
N ARG A 130 1.37 -10.00 4.21
CA ARG A 130 2.39 -8.94 4.39
C ARG A 130 2.61 -8.54 5.85
N CYS A 131 1.76 -8.99 6.77
CA CYS A 131 1.73 -8.50 8.15
C CYS A 131 2.43 -9.41 9.17
N THR A 132 2.22 -10.72 9.10
CA THR A 132 2.45 -11.63 10.26
C THR A 132 3.74 -12.43 10.20
N GLY A 133 4.41 -12.52 9.04
CA GLY A 133 5.59 -13.38 8.88
C GLY A 133 5.27 -14.88 8.94
N TYR A 134 4.00 -15.28 8.73
CA TYR A 134 3.49 -16.65 8.61
C TYR A 134 3.52 -17.54 9.85
N VAL A 135 4.49 -17.42 10.76
CA VAL A 135 4.64 -18.30 11.93
C VAL A 135 3.35 -18.41 12.75
N LYS A 136 2.69 -17.28 13.03
CA LYS A 136 1.42 -17.27 13.78
C LYS A 136 0.24 -17.87 13.03
N ILE A 137 0.27 -17.84 11.70
CA ILE A 137 -0.75 -18.51 10.88
C ILE A 137 -0.54 -20.02 10.95
N GLU A 138 0.71 -20.49 10.87
CA GLU A 138 1.05 -21.90 11.02
C GLU A 138 0.59 -22.45 12.38
N GLU A 139 0.92 -21.74 13.47
CA GLU A 139 0.47 -22.07 14.83
C GLU A 139 -1.07 -22.15 14.93
N ALA A 140 -1.79 -21.20 14.32
CA ALA A 140 -3.25 -21.17 14.34
C ALA A 140 -3.88 -22.36 13.62
N VAL A 141 -3.32 -22.78 12.48
CA VAL A 141 -3.84 -23.93 11.71
C VAL A 141 -3.59 -25.25 12.43
N LEU A 142 -2.40 -25.43 13.00
CA LEU A 142 -2.08 -26.61 13.81
C LEU A 142 -3.00 -26.71 15.04
N GLU A 143 -3.25 -25.57 15.70
CA GLU A 143 -4.17 -25.54 16.84
C GLU A 143 -5.61 -25.82 16.43
N ALA A 144 -6.09 -25.27 15.29
CA ALA A 144 -7.41 -25.61 14.76
C ALA A 144 -7.54 -27.11 14.48
N ALA A 145 -6.49 -27.75 13.93
CA ALA A 145 -6.47 -29.20 13.71
C ALA A 145 -6.66 -29.98 15.02
N ARG A 146 -5.99 -29.54 16.10
CA ARG A 146 -6.15 -30.11 17.45
C ARG A 146 -7.59 -29.99 17.94
N TYR A 147 -8.19 -28.80 17.83
CA TYR A 147 -9.59 -28.57 18.23
C TYR A 147 -10.57 -29.46 17.49
N PHE A 148 -10.39 -29.69 16.19
CA PHE A 148 -11.26 -30.56 15.41
C PHE A 148 -11.03 -32.04 15.71
N ARG A 149 -9.77 -32.48 15.83
CA ARG A 149 -9.42 -33.88 16.10
C ARG A 149 -9.90 -34.37 17.46
N GLU A 150 -9.76 -33.53 18.48
CA GLU A 150 -10.07 -33.86 19.88
C GLU A 150 -11.47 -33.37 20.28
N ASP A 151 -12.22 -32.77 19.35
CA ASP A 151 -13.53 -32.13 19.56
C ASP A 151 -13.61 -31.24 20.81
N LEU A 152 -12.64 -30.35 20.97
CA LEU A 152 -12.48 -29.55 22.19
C LEU A 152 -13.50 -28.42 22.27
N SER A 153 -14.07 -28.20 23.45
CA SER A 153 -14.86 -27.01 23.72
C SER A 153 -13.99 -25.75 23.66
N LEU A 154 -14.54 -24.66 23.13
CA LEU A 154 -13.85 -23.37 23.11
C LEU A 154 -13.86 -22.77 24.53
N PRO A 155 -12.72 -22.26 25.02
CA PRO A 155 -12.70 -21.56 26.29
C PRO A 155 -13.47 -20.24 26.17
N ALA A 156 -14.00 -19.75 27.29
CA ALA A 156 -14.55 -18.41 27.34
C ALA A 156 -13.46 -17.37 26.97
N PRO A 157 -13.77 -16.34 26.16
CA PRO A 157 -12.80 -15.29 25.86
C PRO A 157 -12.30 -14.63 27.14
N SER A 158 -10.98 -14.40 27.23
CA SER A 158 -10.42 -13.64 28.34
C SER A 158 -10.99 -12.22 28.34
N THR A 159 -11.38 -11.72 29.51
CA THR A 159 -11.77 -10.32 29.74
C THR A 159 -10.64 -9.47 30.31
N ASP A 160 -9.48 -10.09 30.55
CA ASP A 160 -8.32 -9.43 31.14
C ASP A 160 -7.50 -8.69 30.08
N ALA A 161 -7.88 -7.44 29.84
CA ALA A 161 -7.22 -6.53 28.90
C ALA A 161 -6.12 -5.66 29.56
N ARG A 162 -5.51 -6.12 30.66
CA ARG A 162 -4.41 -5.39 31.30
C ARG A 162 -3.14 -5.40 30.44
N ILE A 163 -2.31 -4.37 30.59
CA ILE A 163 -1.02 -4.25 29.92
C ILE A 163 -0.17 -5.51 30.21
N ALA A 164 0.57 -5.97 29.20
CA ALA A 164 1.42 -7.18 29.22
C ALA A 164 0.68 -8.54 29.26
N ASN A 165 -0.65 -8.57 29.33
CA ASN A 165 -1.42 -9.80 29.20
C ASN A 165 -1.76 -10.12 27.73
N ARG A 166 -1.85 -11.41 27.41
CA ARG A 166 -2.33 -11.85 26.09
C ARG A 166 -3.84 -11.64 26.03
N PHE A 167 -4.27 -10.82 25.07
CA PHE A 167 -5.67 -10.51 24.84
C PHE A 167 -5.99 -10.63 23.35
N GLN A 168 -7.14 -11.20 23.00
CA GLN A 168 -7.60 -11.27 21.63
C GLN A 168 -8.02 -9.87 21.18
N ARG A 169 -7.51 -9.41 20.04
CA ARG A 169 -7.93 -8.11 19.52
C ARG A 169 -9.45 -8.10 19.25
N VAL A 170 -10.09 -6.98 19.58
CA VAL A 170 -11.55 -6.80 19.47
C VAL A 170 -12.07 -7.00 18.04
N ASP A 171 -11.24 -6.72 17.03
CA ASP A 171 -11.54 -6.82 15.61
C ASP A 171 -11.09 -8.16 14.98
N ALA A 172 -10.46 -9.06 15.74
CA ALA A 172 -9.85 -10.27 15.18
C ALA A 172 -10.90 -11.25 14.63
N VAL A 173 -12.00 -11.46 15.36
CA VAL A 173 -13.04 -12.43 14.99
C VAL A 173 -13.76 -12.02 13.71
N GLU A 174 -14.19 -10.76 13.62
CA GLU A 174 -14.86 -10.26 12.41
C GLU A 174 -13.95 -10.31 11.17
N LYS A 175 -12.65 -10.00 11.34
CA LYS A 175 -11.65 -10.08 10.27
C LYS A 175 -11.40 -11.52 9.84
N ALA A 176 -11.28 -12.44 10.79
CA ALA A 176 -11.09 -13.87 10.51
C ALA A 176 -12.25 -14.44 9.69
N LEU A 177 -13.47 -14.09 10.07
CA LEU A 177 -14.70 -14.59 9.43
C LEU A 177 -15.10 -13.82 8.16
N GLY A 178 -14.28 -12.89 7.68
CA GLY A 178 -14.58 -12.08 6.50
C GLY A 178 -15.74 -11.09 6.69
N LYS A 179 -16.22 -10.91 7.92
CA LYS A 179 -17.29 -9.96 8.30
C LYS A 179 -16.79 -8.53 8.47
N GLY A 180 -15.49 -8.36 8.69
CA GLY A 180 -14.84 -7.05 8.69
C GLY A 180 -14.99 -6.37 7.33
N ILE A 181 -15.45 -5.12 7.35
CA ILE A 181 -15.76 -4.32 6.15
C ILE A 181 -14.58 -3.42 5.78
N PHE A 182 -14.00 -3.69 4.62
CA PHE A 182 -13.03 -2.82 3.95
C PHE A 182 -13.76 -1.89 2.98
N VAL A 183 -13.12 -0.81 2.53
CA VAL A 183 -13.81 0.19 1.67
C VAL A 183 -14.31 -0.44 0.38
N ASP A 184 -13.53 -1.34 -0.23
CA ASP A 184 -13.95 -2.04 -1.44
C ASP A 184 -15.17 -2.96 -1.25
N ASP A 185 -15.48 -3.35 -0.02
CA ASP A 185 -16.66 -4.17 0.28
C ASP A 185 -17.97 -3.35 0.32
N ILE A 186 -17.88 -2.02 0.36
CA ILE A 186 -19.03 -1.13 0.52
C ILE A 186 -19.69 -0.85 -0.83
N VAL A 187 -21.02 -0.91 -0.83
CA VAL A 187 -21.90 -0.49 -1.93
C VAL A 187 -22.87 0.55 -1.41
N VAL A 188 -23.00 1.67 -2.12
CA VAL A 188 -23.94 2.74 -1.81
C VAL A 188 -24.97 2.84 -2.96
N PRO A 189 -26.27 3.00 -2.68
CA PRO A 189 -27.26 3.20 -3.73
C PRO A 189 -26.92 4.38 -4.65
N GLY A 190 -27.02 4.19 -5.96
CA GLY A 190 -26.70 5.22 -6.95
C GLY A 190 -25.21 5.50 -7.14
N MET A 191 -24.33 4.69 -6.55
CA MET A 191 -22.88 4.83 -6.66
C MET A 191 -22.41 4.70 -8.11
N ILE A 192 -21.56 5.64 -8.52
CA ILE A 192 -20.83 5.61 -9.78
C ILE A 192 -19.36 5.27 -9.52
N TYR A 193 -18.63 4.92 -10.57
CA TYR A 193 -17.23 4.53 -10.48
C TYR A 193 -16.38 5.55 -11.21
N ALA A 194 -15.23 5.91 -10.65
CA ALA A 194 -14.31 6.82 -11.30
C ALA A 194 -12.88 6.28 -11.33
N LYS A 195 -12.14 6.66 -12.38
CA LYS A 195 -10.75 6.28 -12.59
C LYS A 195 -10.04 7.39 -13.36
N ALA A 196 -8.80 7.66 -12.96
CA ALA A 196 -7.97 8.66 -13.61
C ALA A 196 -7.24 8.06 -14.80
N LEU A 197 -7.28 8.75 -15.95
CA LEU A 197 -6.35 8.54 -17.05
C LEU A 197 -4.97 8.98 -16.57
N ARG A 198 -3.99 8.08 -16.61
CA ARG A 198 -2.62 8.36 -16.18
C ARG A 198 -1.75 8.79 -17.35
N SER A 199 -0.68 9.52 -17.03
CA SER A 199 0.30 9.93 -18.03
C SER A 199 0.90 8.73 -18.77
N ALA A 200 0.98 8.83 -20.10
CA ALA A 200 1.70 7.85 -20.91
C ALA A 200 3.23 7.93 -20.73
N TYR A 201 3.74 9.07 -20.25
CA TYR A 201 5.16 9.35 -20.15
C TYR A 201 5.54 9.93 -18.79
N PRO A 202 6.69 9.53 -18.20
CA PRO A 202 7.15 10.09 -16.93
C PRO A 202 7.50 11.57 -17.04
N ARG A 203 7.84 12.05 -18.24
CA ARG A 203 8.08 13.45 -18.51
C ARG A 203 7.64 13.83 -19.92
N ALA A 204 6.57 14.61 -20.02
CA ALA A 204 6.09 15.13 -21.29
C ALA A 204 5.26 16.39 -21.06
N ARG A 205 5.28 17.32 -22.01
CA ARG A 205 4.34 18.44 -22.03
C ARG A 205 3.01 17.96 -22.60
N VAL A 206 1.92 18.20 -21.88
CA VAL A 206 0.55 17.88 -22.31
C VAL A 206 0.08 19.00 -23.23
N GLU A 207 0.08 18.79 -24.54
CA GLU A 207 -0.27 19.86 -25.50
C GLU A 207 -1.78 20.02 -25.67
N ARG A 208 -2.50 18.90 -25.73
CA ARG A 208 -3.95 18.87 -25.91
C ARG A 208 -4.57 17.67 -25.20
N ILE A 209 -5.73 17.88 -24.58
CA ILE A 209 -6.60 16.82 -24.06
C ILE A 209 -7.92 16.89 -24.83
N ASP A 210 -8.26 15.83 -25.56
CA ASP A 210 -9.50 15.73 -26.34
C ASP A 210 -10.42 14.67 -25.74
N LEU A 211 -11.58 15.13 -25.28
CA LEU A 211 -12.60 14.33 -24.60
C LEU A 211 -13.77 13.96 -25.52
N SER A 212 -13.75 14.40 -26.79
CA SER A 212 -14.94 14.42 -27.66
C SER A 212 -15.53 13.04 -27.91
N GLU A 213 -14.71 12.00 -28.12
CA GLU A 213 -15.21 10.62 -28.28
C GLU A 213 -15.64 9.99 -26.95
N ALA A 214 -14.88 10.21 -25.87
CA ALA A 214 -15.21 9.68 -24.55
C ALA A 214 -16.57 10.21 -24.07
N LEU A 215 -16.89 11.49 -24.29
CA LEU A 215 -18.16 12.10 -23.90
C LEU A 215 -19.38 11.54 -24.63
N LYS A 216 -19.21 10.82 -25.75
CA LYS A 216 -20.33 10.19 -26.47
C LYS A 216 -20.72 8.83 -25.90
N HIS A 217 -19.86 8.23 -25.07
CA HIS A 217 -20.10 6.89 -24.54
C HIS A 217 -21.30 6.92 -23.56
N PRO A 218 -22.31 6.04 -23.71
CA PRO A 218 -23.58 6.15 -23.00
C PRO A 218 -23.49 6.00 -21.47
N ASP A 219 -22.47 5.29 -20.98
CA ASP A 219 -22.26 5.12 -19.54
C ASP A 219 -21.52 6.27 -18.86
N VAL A 220 -20.99 7.25 -19.62
CA VAL A 220 -20.24 8.36 -19.05
C VAL A 220 -21.16 9.28 -18.28
N VAL A 221 -20.81 9.51 -17.02
CA VAL A 221 -21.51 10.44 -16.13
C VAL A 221 -20.84 11.80 -16.20
N ARG A 222 -19.52 11.84 -16.06
CA ARG A 222 -18.71 13.07 -16.14
C ARG A 222 -17.25 12.75 -16.39
N ILE A 223 -16.56 13.68 -17.06
CA ILE A 223 -15.10 13.67 -17.19
C ILE A 223 -14.60 15.02 -16.67
N LEU A 224 -13.60 15.01 -15.79
CA LEU A 224 -13.00 16.21 -15.20
C LEU A 224 -11.55 16.35 -15.64
N THR A 225 -11.11 17.59 -15.80
CA THR A 225 -9.73 17.98 -16.09
C THR A 225 -9.21 18.92 -15.00
N ALA A 226 -7.94 19.35 -15.08
CA ALA A 226 -7.38 20.32 -14.15
C ALA A 226 -8.22 21.61 -14.01
N ALA A 227 -8.96 22.01 -15.05
CA ALA A 227 -9.85 23.18 -15.02
C ALA A 227 -11.04 23.03 -14.06
N ASP A 228 -11.39 21.79 -13.71
CA ASP A 228 -12.48 21.48 -12.78
C ASP A 228 -12.03 21.44 -11.31
N VAL A 229 -10.74 21.62 -11.02
CA VAL A 229 -10.20 21.56 -9.66
C VAL A 229 -10.06 22.98 -9.09
N PRO A 230 -10.82 23.35 -8.03
CA PRO A 230 -10.79 24.72 -7.49
C PRO A 230 -9.39 25.16 -7.06
N TYR A 231 -8.68 24.29 -6.34
CA TYR A 231 -7.26 24.43 -6.04
C TYR A 231 -6.53 23.15 -6.46
N ASN A 232 -5.87 23.19 -7.61
CA ASN A 232 -5.29 22.03 -8.28
C ASN A 232 -3.96 21.53 -7.67
N LYS A 233 -3.88 21.41 -6.35
CA LYS A 233 -2.72 20.83 -5.65
C LYS A 233 -3.12 20.04 -4.41
N THR A 234 -2.38 18.98 -4.15
CA THR A 234 -2.41 18.14 -2.94
C THR A 234 -0.99 17.93 -2.42
N GLY A 235 -0.86 17.31 -1.25
CA GLY A 235 0.40 16.95 -0.60
C GLY A 235 0.43 17.36 0.88
N HIS A 236 0.91 16.46 1.74
CA HIS A 236 0.91 16.64 3.20
C HIS A 236 1.68 17.86 3.70
N ILE A 237 2.95 17.98 3.30
CA ILE A 237 3.87 19.02 3.80
C ILE A 237 4.13 20.08 2.74
N VAL A 238 4.29 19.64 1.50
CA VAL A 238 4.46 20.51 0.33
C VAL A 238 3.32 20.19 -0.62
N ASN A 239 2.51 21.20 -0.93
CA ASN A 239 1.43 21.05 -1.90
C ASN A 239 1.97 21.16 -3.34
N ASP A 240 2.89 20.27 -3.72
CA ASP A 240 3.54 20.27 -5.03
C ASP A 240 2.90 19.30 -6.04
N TRP A 241 2.02 18.41 -5.57
CA TRP A 241 1.39 17.38 -6.37
C TRP A 241 0.12 17.87 -7.04
N ASP A 242 0.08 17.87 -8.37
CA ASP A 242 -1.12 18.22 -9.12
C ASP A 242 -2.23 17.16 -8.93
N VAL A 243 -3.46 17.60 -8.67
CA VAL A 243 -4.63 16.70 -8.64
C VAL A 243 -4.87 16.14 -10.04
N LEU A 244 -4.86 17.02 -11.05
CA LEU A 244 -4.84 16.66 -12.47
C LEU A 244 -3.83 17.57 -13.19
N ILE A 245 -3.01 17.03 -14.09
CA ILE A 245 -2.03 17.81 -14.86
C ILE A 245 -2.77 18.71 -15.86
N PRO A 246 -2.55 20.04 -15.82
CA PRO A 246 -3.18 20.94 -16.77
C PRO A 246 -2.60 20.79 -18.18
N GLN A 247 -3.43 21.04 -19.19
CA GLN A 247 -2.94 21.28 -20.54
C GLN A 247 -1.92 22.44 -20.53
N GLY A 248 -0.84 22.29 -21.29
CA GLY A 248 0.31 23.18 -21.33
C GLY A 248 1.35 22.94 -20.24
N SER A 249 1.07 22.05 -19.27
CA SER A 249 2.00 21.68 -18.20
C SER A 249 2.79 20.42 -18.51
N ILE A 250 3.80 20.14 -17.68
CA ILE A 250 4.71 19.01 -17.83
C ILE A 250 4.37 17.94 -16.78
N THR A 251 4.22 16.70 -17.23
CA THR A 251 4.14 15.52 -16.35
C THR A 251 5.50 15.26 -15.69
N ARG A 252 5.48 14.77 -14.46
CA ARG A 252 6.64 14.50 -13.62
C ARG A 252 6.84 13.02 -13.34
N TYR A 253 5.81 12.18 -13.44
CA TYR A 253 5.98 10.73 -13.42
C TYR A 253 4.78 9.99 -14.05
N ILE A 254 4.89 8.67 -14.17
CA ILE A 254 3.88 7.84 -14.85
C ILE A 254 2.51 7.83 -14.15
N GLY A 255 2.45 8.14 -12.85
CA GLY A 255 1.19 8.14 -12.10
C GLY A 255 0.46 9.47 -12.10
N ASP A 256 0.98 10.50 -12.78
CA ASP A 256 0.27 11.77 -12.94
C ASP A 256 -1.09 11.55 -13.60
N ALA A 257 -2.13 12.14 -13.02
CA ALA A 257 -3.48 12.06 -13.56
C ALA A 257 -3.72 13.18 -14.59
N ILE A 258 -4.26 12.83 -15.75
CA ILE A 258 -4.51 13.76 -16.86
C ILE A 258 -5.98 14.19 -16.89
N ALA A 259 -6.87 13.21 -16.75
CA ALA A 259 -8.32 13.40 -16.67
C ALA A 259 -8.91 12.39 -15.71
N LEU A 260 -10.01 12.73 -15.05
CA LEU A 260 -10.77 11.84 -14.17
C LEU A 260 -12.11 11.50 -14.81
N VAL A 261 -12.30 10.24 -15.18
CA VAL A 261 -13.50 9.74 -15.83
C VAL A 261 -14.40 9.06 -14.81
N ALA A 262 -15.72 9.32 -14.87
CA ALA A 262 -16.73 8.58 -14.12
C ALA A 262 -17.79 7.95 -15.02
N THR A 263 -18.14 6.70 -14.71
CA THR A 263 -19.14 5.90 -15.42
C THR A 263 -20.15 5.25 -14.46
N ARG A 264 -21.33 4.89 -14.97
CA ARG A 264 -22.34 4.15 -14.19
C ARG A 264 -21.96 2.70 -13.91
N SER A 265 -21.19 2.09 -14.82
CA SER A 265 -20.69 0.73 -14.72
C SER A 265 -19.16 0.77 -14.63
N LYS A 266 -18.59 0.04 -13.68
CA LYS A 266 -17.13 -0.05 -13.54
C LYS A 266 -16.46 -0.76 -14.72
N GLU A 267 -17.21 -1.64 -15.40
CA GLU A 267 -16.74 -2.44 -16.52
C GLU A 267 -16.38 -1.58 -17.74
N THR A 268 -17.00 -0.41 -17.89
CA THR A 268 -16.77 0.51 -19.02
C THR A 268 -15.72 1.59 -18.73
N LEU A 269 -15.13 1.63 -17.52
CA LEU A 269 -14.10 2.63 -17.18
C LEU A 269 -12.89 2.57 -18.12
N ASP A 270 -12.32 1.38 -18.31
CA ASP A 270 -11.11 1.22 -19.15
C ASP A 270 -11.40 1.48 -20.63
N GLU A 271 -12.60 1.13 -21.09
CA GLU A 271 -13.08 1.44 -22.44
C GLU A 271 -13.17 2.95 -22.65
N VAL A 272 -13.83 3.68 -21.74
CA VAL A 272 -13.98 5.14 -21.86
C VAL A 272 -12.64 5.85 -21.74
N LEU A 273 -11.75 5.40 -20.85
CA LEU A 273 -10.42 5.97 -20.73
C LEU A 273 -9.62 5.86 -22.04
N ALA A 274 -9.78 4.77 -22.77
CA ALA A 274 -9.12 4.58 -24.08
C ALA A 274 -9.66 5.52 -25.18
N LEU A 275 -10.83 6.14 -24.99
CA LEU A 275 -11.40 7.12 -25.90
C LEU A 275 -10.90 8.56 -25.67
N VAL A 276 -10.24 8.82 -24.53
CA VAL A 276 -9.62 10.12 -24.25
C VAL A 276 -8.29 10.22 -24.99
N GLN A 277 -8.15 11.20 -25.87
CA GLN A 277 -6.91 11.41 -26.63
C GLN A 277 -6.08 12.51 -25.99
N VAL A 278 -4.77 12.26 -25.84
CA VAL A 278 -3.84 13.22 -25.26
C VAL A 278 -2.62 13.34 -26.17
N ASP A 279 -2.37 14.57 -26.63
CA ASP A 279 -1.21 14.89 -27.45
C ASP A 279 -0.05 15.31 -26.54
N TYR A 280 1.10 14.65 -26.67
CA TYR A 280 2.28 14.87 -25.85
C TYR A 280 3.47 15.34 -26.67
N THR A 281 4.22 16.31 -26.13
CA THR A 281 5.63 16.51 -26.49
C THR A 281 6.49 15.78 -25.47
N VAL A 282 6.99 14.60 -25.84
CA VAL A 282 7.80 13.73 -24.96
C VAL A 282 9.16 14.36 -24.68
N MET A 283 9.62 14.25 -23.43
CA MET A 283 10.89 14.81 -22.97
C MET A 283 11.70 13.72 -22.26
N GLU A 284 13.03 13.84 -22.28
CA GLU A 284 13.89 12.90 -21.56
C GLU A 284 13.68 13.04 -20.04
N PRO A 285 13.30 11.97 -19.32
CA PRO A 285 13.14 12.00 -17.88
C PRO A 285 14.49 12.02 -17.15
N VAL A 286 14.53 12.68 -16.00
CA VAL A 286 15.65 12.61 -15.06
C VAL A 286 15.40 11.43 -14.14
N THR A 287 16.15 10.33 -14.26
CA THR A 287 15.82 9.07 -13.57
C THR A 287 16.82 8.68 -12.48
N THR A 288 17.85 9.49 -12.25
CA THR A 288 18.81 9.29 -11.17
C THR A 288 19.06 10.59 -10.41
N THR A 289 19.38 10.47 -9.12
CA THR A 289 19.77 11.63 -8.29
C THR A 289 21.08 12.26 -8.78
N ALA A 290 22.01 11.45 -9.31
CA ALA A 290 23.25 11.95 -9.90
C ALA A 290 23.01 12.84 -11.13
N GLU A 291 22.06 12.50 -11.99
CA GLU A 291 21.63 13.37 -13.10
C GLU A 291 20.93 14.62 -12.59
N ALA A 292 20.00 14.46 -11.64
CA ALA A 292 19.22 15.57 -11.09
C ALA A 292 20.06 16.65 -10.40
N LEU A 293 21.23 16.28 -9.87
CA LEU A 293 22.16 17.17 -9.16
C LEU A 293 23.15 17.90 -10.09
N LYS A 294 23.17 17.61 -11.39
CA LYS A 294 24.03 18.35 -12.34
C LYS A 294 23.57 19.81 -12.48
N PRO A 295 24.48 20.79 -12.65
CA PRO A 295 24.12 22.19 -12.84
C PRO A 295 23.15 22.44 -14.01
N GLU A 296 23.28 21.66 -15.08
CA GLU A 296 22.49 21.70 -16.30
C GLU A 296 21.31 20.72 -16.33
N ALA A 297 21.04 20.03 -15.21
CA ALA A 297 19.96 19.06 -15.13
C ALA A 297 18.61 19.69 -15.49
N PRO A 298 17.77 19.01 -16.29
CA PRO A 298 16.40 19.45 -16.45
C PRO A 298 15.71 19.57 -15.09
N LEU A 299 14.98 20.67 -14.88
CA LEU A 299 14.27 20.92 -13.64
C LEU A 299 12.97 20.10 -13.60
N VAL A 300 12.80 19.26 -12.58
CA VAL A 300 11.55 18.56 -12.26
C VAL A 300 10.55 19.55 -11.63
N HIS A 301 11.05 20.45 -10.78
CA HIS A 301 10.32 21.55 -10.18
C HIS A 301 11.01 22.88 -10.44
N SER A 302 10.24 23.95 -10.60
CA SER A 302 10.75 25.28 -10.96
C SER A 302 11.72 25.89 -9.94
N LYS A 303 11.68 25.43 -8.68
CA LYS A 303 12.58 25.87 -7.60
C LYS A 303 13.90 25.09 -7.53
N GLY A 304 14.08 24.07 -8.38
CA GLY A 304 15.24 23.20 -8.37
C GLY A 304 14.91 21.74 -8.10
N ASN A 305 15.91 20.87 -8.27
CA ASN A 305 15.77 19.42 -8.05
C ASN A 305 16.11 18.99 -6.62
N ILE A 306 16.58 19.88 -5.75
CA ILE A 306 16.82 19.57 -4.34
C ILE A 306 15.58 20.00 -3.54
N LEU A 307 14.83 19.04 -3.01
CA LEU A 307 13.69 19.31 -2.12
C LEU A 307 14.18 19.93 -0.82
N THR A 308 15.12 19.25 -0.16
CA THR A 308 15.67 19.72 1.11
C THR A 308 17.05 19.13 1.38
N THR A 309 17.80 19.80 2.25
CA THR A 309 19.12 19.39 2.72
C THR A 309 19.09 19.31 4.24
N ALA A 310 19.64 18.23 4.80
CA ALA A 310 19.84 18.06 6.24
C ALA A 310 21.34 18.06 6.53
N ARG A 311 21.78 18.79 7.56
CA ARG A 311 23.18 18.76 8.01
C ARG A 311 23.25 18.57 9.52
N LEU A 312 23.94 17.54 9.95
CA LEU A 312 24.19 17.25 11.36
C LEU A 312 25.71 17.28 11.58
N LYS A 313 26.18 18.20 12.41
CA LYS A 313 27.60 18.35 12.70
C LYS A 313 27.84 18.48 14.20
N ARG A 314 28.77 17.69 14.71
CA ARG A 314 29.28 17.77 16.08
C ARG A 314 30.79 17.60 16.04
N GLY A 315 31.53 18.56 16.61
CA GLY A 315 32.99 18.53 16.61
C GLY A 315 33.62 18.55 15.20
N ASN A 316 34.85 18.03 15.09
CA ASN A 316 35.62 17.99 13.84
C ASN A 316 35.90 16.54 13.41
N ALA A 317 34.97 15.93 12.67
CA ALA A 317 35.10 14.56 12.21
C ALA A 317 36.33 14.34 11.32
N ASP A 318 36.65 15.27 10.42
CA ASP A 318 37.78 15.13 9.48
C ASP A 318 39.12 15.02 10.23
N GLU A 319 39.35 15.87 11.22
CA GLU A 319 40.56 15.86 12.06
C GLU A 319 40.70 14.56 12.86
N VAL A 320 39.61 14.07 13.43
CA VAL A 320 39.61 12.86 14.26
C VAL A 320 39.74 11.60 13.42
N ILE A 321 39.09 11.53 12.25
CA ILE A 321 39.25 10.44 11.29
C ILE A 321 40.72 10.33 10.86
N ALA A 322 41.38 11.46 10.55
CA ALA A 322 42.77 11.47 10.12
C ALA A 322 43.77 10.96 11.17
N ARG A 323 43.38 10.95 12.45
CA ARG A 323 44.20 10.49 13.59
C ARG A 323 43.79 9.13 14.13
N SER A 324 42.69 8.56 13.64
CA SER A 324 42.16 7.28 14.13
C SER A 324 43.00 6.12 13.63
N ALA A 325 43.10 5.05 14.42
CA ALA A 325 43.93 3.90 14.10
C ALA A 325 43.37 3.11 12.91
N PHE A 326 42.04 2.95 12.86
CA PHE A 326 41.36 2.26 11.77
C PHE A 326 40.24 3.13 11.22
N VAL A 327 40.12 3.10 9.89
CA VAL A 327 39.10 3.83 9.13
C VAL A 327 38.52 2.92 8.05
N VAL A 328 37.20 3.00 7.86
CA VAL A 328 36.47 2.35 6.77
C VAL A 328 35.63 3.40 6.06
N THR A 329 35.83 3.54 4.75
CA THR A 329 34.95 4.33 3.87
C THR A 329 34.32 3.38 2.85
N GLN A 330 33.00 3.40 2.73
CA GLN A 330 32.27 2.62 1.75
C GLN A 330 31.08 3.37 1.17
N LYS A 331 30.71 2.97 -0.05
CA LYS A 331 29.49 3.40 -0.72
C LYS A 331 28.44 2.29 -0.68
N TYR A 332 27.20 2.66 -0.40
CA TYR A 332 26.06 1.76 -0.28
C TYR A 332 24.89 2.33 -1.08
N SER A 333 24.13 1.44 -1.72
CA SER A 333 22.88 1.80 -2.38
C SER A 333 21.73 0.96 -1.83
N THR A 334 20.55 1.56 -1.79
CA THR A 334 19.29 0.86 -1.48
C THR A 334 18.25 1.19 -2.55
N PRO A 335 17.51 0.21 -3.07
CA PRO A 335 16.55 0.44 -4.14
C PRO A 335 15.24 1.01 -3.60
N PHE A 336 14.39 1.47 -4.52
CA PHE A 336 12.98 1.66 -4.21
C PHE A 336 12.38 0.33 -3.72
N THR A 337 11.54 0.41 -2.67
CA THR A 337 10.85 -0.76 -2.12
C THR A 337 9.35 -0.52 -2.09
N GLU A 338 8.61 -1.50 -2.61
CA GLU A 338 7.15 -1.56 -2.65
C GLU A 338 6.57 -2.10 -1.31
N HIS A 339 5.53 -1.44 -0.82
CA HIS A 339 4.85 -1.78 0.43
C HIS A 339 4.16 -3.14 0.31
N ALA A 340 3.55 -3.40 -0.84
CA ALA A 340 2.83 -4.63 -1.19
C ALA A 340 1.75 -4.99 -0.16
N PHE A 341 1.01 -4.00 0.34
CA PHE A 341 -0.13 -4.25 1.21
C PHE A 341 -1.22 -5.02 0.48
N MET A 342 -2.01 -5.80 1.23
CA MET A 342 -2.89 -6.81 0.64
C MET A 342 -4.11 -6.20 -0.05
N GLU A 343 -4.62 -5.08 0.45
CA GLU A 343 -5.77 -4.35 -0.10
C GLU A 343 -5.31 -3.17 -0.97
N PRO A 344 -5.59 -3.17 -2.28
CA PRO A 344 -5.41 -1.98 -3.11
C PRO A 344 -6.16 -0.77 -2.56
N GLU A 345 -5.69 0.42 -2.88
CA GLU A 345 -6.25 1.69 -2.45
C GLU A 345 -7.66 1.84 -3.00
N CYS A 346 -8.57 2.23 -2.11
CA CYS A 346 -9.98 2.37 -2.41
C CYS A 346 -10.56 3.49 -1.54
N ALA A 347 -11.35 4.35 -2.16
CA ALA A 347 -12.09 5.40 -1.49
C ALA A 347 -13.51 5.49 -2.06
N ILE A 348 -14.47 5.81 -1.19
CA ILE A 348 -15.83 6.17 -1.58
C ILE A 348 -16.14 7.55 -0.99
N ALA A 349 -16.39 8.54 -1.83
CA ALA A 349 -16.87 9.84 -1.39
C ALA A 349 -18.36 9.99 -1.73
N MET A 350 -19.13 10.67 -0.89
CA MET A 350 -20.54 10.95 -1.15
C MET A 350 -20.95 12.31 -0.55
N PRO A 351 -21.96 12.98 -1.12
CA PRO A 351 -22.48 14.21 -0.53
C PRO A 351 -22.98 13.99 0.91
N GLU A 352 -22.75 14.98 1.76
CA GLU A 352 -23.26 15.01 3.13
C GLU A 352 -23.77 16.41 3.47
N GLY A 353 -25.04 16.52 3.84
CA GLY A 353 -25.71 17.82 3.98
C GLY A 353 -25.79 18.58 2.64
N ASP A 354 -25.86 19.91 2.71
CA ASP A 354 -26.09 20.74 1.52
C ASP A 354 -24.87 20.79 0.58
N ASP A 355 -23.65 20.92 1.14
CA ASP A 355 -22.40 21.10 0.37
C ASP A 355 -21.22 20.28 0.90
N GLY A 356 -21.44 19.41 1.89
CA GLY A 356 -20.38 18.62 2.50
C GLY A 356 -20.11 17.29 1.80
N LEU A 357 -19.09 16.58 2.29
CA LEU A 357 -18.66 15.28 1.80
C LEU A 357 -18.38 14.34 2.96
N LEU A 358 -18.90 13.12 2.86
CA LEU A 358 -18.47 11.97 3.65
C LEU A 358 -17.55 11.08 2.78
N LEU A 359 -16.33 10.83 3.27
CA LEU A 359 -15.33 9.97 2.65
C LEU A 359 -15.13 8.70 3.49
N TYR A 360 -15.37 7.55 2.88
CA TYR A 360 -14.85 6.26 3.36
C TYR A 360 -13.50 5.99 2.72
N THR A 361 -12.49 5.77 3.56
CA THR A 361 -11.09 5.70 3.13
C THR A 361 -10.39 4.47 3.70
N ALA A 362 -9.46 3.91 2.93
CA ALA A 362 -8.60 2.81 3.34
C ALA A 362 -7.22 3.33 3.83
N SER A 363 -7.17 4.56 4.33
CA SER A 363 -5.96 5.31 4.67
C SER A 363 -5.56 5.23 6.13
N GLN A 364 -4.33 5.65 6.41
CA GLN A 364 -3.74 5.77 7.74
C GLN A 364 -3.90 7.18 8.35
N SER A 365 -4.33 8.17 7.57
CA SER A 365 -4.23 9.61 7.93
C SER A 365 -5.49 10.43 7.61
N VAL A 366 -6.62 10.12 8.27
CA VAL A 366 -7.92 10.73 7.96
C VAL A 366 -7.99 12.26 8.13
N PHE A 367 -7.19 12.83 9.04
CA PHE A 367 -7.17 14.28 9.25
C PHE A 367 -6.38 15.02 8.17
N ASP A 368 -5.28 14.44 7.71
CA ASP A 368 -4.52 15.02 6.60
C ASP A 368 -5.35 14.95 5.31
N GLU A 369 -6.08 13.84 5.08
CA GLU A 369 -7.04 13.73 3.97
C GLU A 369 -8.13 14.80 4.03
N GLN A 370 -8.71 15.01 5.21
CA GLN A 370 -9.70 16.07 5.41
C GLN A 370 -9.11 17.44 5.04
N HIS A 371 -7.92 17.75 5.55
CA HIS A 371 -7.25 19.03 5.31
C HIS A 371 -6.96 19.24 3.81
N GLU A 372 -6.39 18.23 3.15
CA GLU A 372 -6.04 18.32 1.75
C GLU A 372 -7.28 18.39 0.83
N ILE A 373 -8.35 17.65 1.14
CA ILE A 373 -9.61 17.70 0.38
C ILE A 373 -10.32 19.04 0.59
N SER A 374 -10.38 19.53 1.83
CA SER A 374 -10.90 20.86 2.17
C SER A 374 -10.18 21.94 1.37
N HIS A 375 -8.85 21.91 1.35
CA HIS A 375 -8.03 22.85 0.60
C HIS A 375 -8.23 22.73 -0.92
N MET A 376 -8.21 21.51 -1.47
CA MET A 376 -8.43 21.24 -2.90
C MET A 376 -9.77 21.78 -3.41
N LEU A 377 -10.83 21.62 -2.61
CA LEU A 377 -12.19 22.01 -2.99
C LEU A 377 -12.58 23.42 -2.54
N GLY A 378 -11.79 24.07 -1.71
CA GLY A 378 -12.14 25.35 -1.09
C GLY A 378 -13.34 25.24 -0.13
N LEU A 379 -13.47 24.10 0.55
CA LEU A 379 -14.51 23.86 1.55
C LEU A 379 -13.99 24.11 2.96
N GLU A 380 -14.83 24.60 3.87
CA GLU A 380 -14.51 24.62 5.30
C GLU A 380 -14.23 23.19 5.81
N PRO A 381 -13.24 22.95 6.69
CA PRO A 381 -12.87 21.62 7.14
C PRO A 381 -14.04 20.80 7.73
N GLU A 382 -14.98 21.45 8.41
CA GLU A 382 -16.15 20.81 9.03
C GLU A 382 -17.16 20.29 7.98
N LYS A 383 -17.04 20.70 6.71
CA LYS A 383 -17.84 20.17 5.60
C LYS A 383 -17.26 18.87 5.03
N VAL A 384 -16.08 18.44 5.47
CA VAL A 384 -15.40 17.23 4.97
C VAL A 384 -15.22 16.26 6.12
N HIS A 385 -15.94 15.14 6.10
CA HIS A 385 -15.80 14.06 7.07
C HIS A 385 -15.07 12.87 6.45
N CYS A 386 -13.93 12.49 7.03
CA CYS A 386 -13.17 11.32 6.60
C CYS A 386 -13.27 10.20 7.65
N GLN A 387 -13.77 9.04 7.24
CA GLN A 387 -13.90 7.85 8.08
C GLN A 387 -13.09 6.68 7.51
N ALA A 388 -12.04 6.30 8.24
CA ALA A 388 -11.33 5.05 7.95
C ALA A 388 -12.24 3.86 8.21
N LYS A 389 -12.32 2.95 7.24
CA LYS A 389 -12.86 1.60 7.47
C LYS A 389 -11.71 0.68 7.90
N LEU A 390 -11.90 -0.64 7.85
CA LEU A 390 -10.75 -1.53 8.03
C LEU A 390 -9.73 -1.28 6.92
N VAL A 391 -8.45 -1.26 7.30
CA VAL A 391 -7.33 -1.02 6.38
C VAL A 391 -6.55 -2.31 6.19
N GLY A 392 -6.47 -2.80 4.95
CA GLY A 392 -5.84 -4.07 4.59
C GLY A 392 -4.31 -4.02 4.50
N GLY A 393 -3.69 -3.24 5.38
CA GLY A 393 -2.27 -2.90 5.39
C GLY A 393 -1.99 -1.57 4.68
N GLY A 394 -1.02 -0.83 5.20
CA GLY A 394 -0.53 0.41 4.58
C GLY A 394 0.99 0.53 4.68
N PHE A 395 1.57 0.17 5.83
CA PHE A 395 3.03 0.17 6.05
C PHE A 395 3.71 1.52 5.74
N GLY A 396 2.95 2.62 5.77
CA GLY A 396 3.36 3.98 5.37
C GLY A 396 2.86 4.38 3.99
N GLY A 397 2.60 3.43 3.07
CA GLY A 397 2.24 3.72 1.68
C GLY A 397 0.80 4.18 1.48
N LYS A 398 -0.01 4.23 2.54
CA LYS A 398 -1.37 4.80 2.56
C LYS A 398 -1.46 6.00 3.50
N GLU A 399 -0.36 6.74 3.64
CA GLU A 399 -0.37 8.07 4.27
C GLU A 399 -0.75 9.12 3.24
N ASP A 400 -0.08 9.18 2.08
CA ASP A 400 -0.47 10.04 0.95
C ASP A 400 -1.82 9.66 0.33
N MET A 401 -2.57 10.68 -0.08
CA MET A 401 -3.76 10.45 -0.90
C MET A 401 -3.37 9.90 -2.27
N SER A 402 -4.12 8.89 -2.72
CA SER A 402 -3.92 8.24 -4.03
C SER A 402 -5.21 8.17 -4.84
N VAL A 403 -6.33 7.89 -4.17
CA VAL A 403 -7.68 7.76 -4.75
C VAL A 403 -8.71 8.68 -4.11
N GLN A 404 -8.40 9.23 -2.93
CA GLN A 404 -9.30 9.98 -2.07
C GLN A 404 -9.69 11.32 -2.69
N HIS A 405 -8.71 12.11 -3.12
CA HIS A 405 -8.95 13.38 -3.82
C HIS A 405 -9.77 13.18 -5.10
N HIS A 406 -9.52 12.11 -5.85
CA HIS A 406 -10.31 11.79 -7.04
C HIS A 406 -11.78 11.45 -6.70
N ALA A 407 -12.00 10.61 -5.69
CA ALA A 407 -13.36 10.29 -5.25
C ALA A 407 -14.09 11.55 -4.78
N ALA A 408 -13.45 12.36 -3.92
CA ALA A 408 -14.00 13.59 -3.37
C ALA A 408 -14.35 14.61 -4.47
N LEU A 409 -13.41 14.87 -5.39
CA LEU A 409 -13.61 15.80 -6.50
C LEU A 409 -14.80 15.39 -7.38
N MET A 410 -14.87 14.12 -7.78
CA MET A 410 -15.95 13.64 -8.62
C MET A 410 -17.31 13.64 -7.88
N ALA A 411 -17.33 13.26 -6.60
CA ALA A 411 -18.55 13.30 -5.79
C ALA A 411 -19.06 14.73 -5.61
N TRP A 412 -18.14 15.69 -5.41
CA TRP A 412 -18.48 17.10 -5.28
C TRP A 412 -19.11 17.68 -6.56
N HIS A 413 -18.58 17.31 -7.73
CA HIS A 413 -19.10 17.75 -9.04
C HIS A 413 -20.41 17.07 -9.46
N THR A 414 -20.54 15.78 -9.18
CA THR A 414 -21.70 14.98 -9.65
C THR A 414 -22.84 14.94 -8.65
N LYS A 415 -22.57 15.25 -7.37
CA LYS A 415 -23.49 15.06 -6.25
C LYS A 415 -24.00 13.61 -6.13
N LEU A 416 -23.17 12.65 -6.54
CA LEU A 416 -23.42 11.22 -6.44
C LEU A 416 -22.35 10.54 -5.57
N PRO A 417 -22.65 9.39 -4.94
CA PRO A 417 -21.61 8.56 -4.34
C PRO A 417 -20.63 8.07 -5.40
N VAL A 418 -19.33 8.21 -5.19
CA VAL A 418 -18.29 7.84 -6.15
C VAL A 418 -17.28 6.90 -5.51
N LYS A 419 -17.06 5.74 -6.13
CA LYS A 419 -15.99 4.81 -5.76
C LYS A 419 -14.81 4.93 -6.71
N VAL A 420 -13.62 5.13 -6.16
CA VAL A 420 -12.35 5.06 -6.87
C VAL A 420 -11.51 3.95 -6.24
N ARG A 421 -11.08 2.99 -7.06
CA ARG A 421 -10.24 1.87 -6.61
C ARG A 421 -9.14 1.60 -7.62
N PHE A 422 -7.93 1.40 -7.12
CA PHE A 422 -6.82 0.92 -7.94
C PHE A 422 -6.93 -0.59 -8.19
N SER A 423 -6.56 -0.99 -9.40
CA SER A 423 -6.04 -2.34 -9.63
C SER A 423 -4.72 -2.54 -8.89
N ARG A 424 -4.26 -3.80 -8.80
CA ARG A 424 -2.95 -4.10 -8.21
C ARG A 424 -1.81 -3.42 -8.97
N GLN A 425 -1.86 -3.41 -10.30
CA GLN A 425 -0.83 -2.77 -11.10
C GLN A 425 -0.81 -1.25 -10.91
N GLU A 426 -1.97 -0.61 -10.81
CA GLU A 426 -2.07 0.82 -10.50
C GLU A 426 -1.49 1.16 -9.13
N SER A 427 -1.80 0.34 -8.11
CA SER A 427 -1.20 0.46 -6.77
C SER A 427 0.33 0.50 -6.88
N ILE A 428 0.94 -0.52 -7.50
CA ILE A 428 2.40 -0.61 -7.66
C ILE A 428 2.96 0.57 -8.45
N ASN A 429 2.28 1.06 -9.49
CA ASN A 429 2.80 2.11 -10.35
C ASN A 429 2.70 3.52 -9.75
N ILE A 430 1.74 3.77 -8.86
CA ILE A 430 1.29 5.15 -8.55
C ILE A 430 1.64 5.58 -7.14
N HIS A 431 1.38 4.74 -6.12
CA HIS A 431 1.54 5.20 -4.73
C HIS A 431 3.02 5.38 -4.36
N PRO A 432 3.32 6.22 -3.35
CA PRO A 432 4.70 6.50 -2.96
C PRO A 432 5.46 5.27 -2.47
N LYS A 433 6.73 5.11 -2.87
CA LYS A 433 7.59 3.99 -2.50
C LYS A 433 8.53 4.37 -1.34
N ARG A 434 9.25 3.40 -0.78
CA ARG A 434 10.44 3.74 0.02
C ARG A 434 11.45 4.46 -0.86
N HIS A 435 11.97 5.61 -0.41
CA HIS A 435 13.10 6.31 -1.05
C HIS A 435 14.29 5.38 -1.29
N ALA A 436 14.73 5.30 -2.54
CA ALA A 436 16.06 4.80 -2.86
C ALA A 436 17.10 5.77 -2.30
N MET A 437 18.23 5.26 -1.81
CA MET A 437 19.29 6.10 -1.26
C MET A 437 20.66 5.64 -1.73
N GLU A 438 21.45 6.60 -2.23
CA GLU A 438 22.89 6.48 -2.47
C GLU A 438 23.61 7.09 -1.28
N MET A 439 24.52 6.33 -0.67
CA MET A 439 25.13 6.67 0.61
C MET A 439 26.63 6.43 0.58
N GLU A 440 27.40 7.34 1.18
CA GLU A 440 28.83 7.13 1.47
C GLU A 440 29.06 7.33 2.95
N PHE A 441 29.62 6.32 3.63
CA PHE A 441 29.86 6.32 5.06
C PHE A 441 31.34 6.10 5.33
N THR A 442 31.92 7.01 6.11
CA THR A 442 33.24 6.87 6.71
C THR A 442 33.10 6.71 8.21
N THR A 443 33.60 5.61 8.76
CA THR A 443 33.63 5.33 10.21
C THR A 443 35.06 5.09 10.65
N ALA A 444 35.37 5.49 11.88
CA ALA A 444 36.69 5.38 12.44
C ALA A 444 36.66 4.92 13.90
N CYS A 445 37.72 4.21 14.31
CA CYS A 445 37.95 3.80 15.70
C CYS A 445 39.43 3.88 16.08
N ASP A 446 39.70 3.82 17.37
CA ASP A 446 41.05 3.65 17.92
C ASP A 446 41.55 2.20 17.81
N ASP A 447 42.74 1.95 18.36
CA ASP A 447 43.39 0.62 18.30
C ASP A 447 42.70 -0.44 19.17
N GLN A 448 41.79 -0.04 20.06
CA GLN A 448 40.95 -0.91 20.89
C GLN A 448 39.55 -1.09 20.30
N GLY A 449 39.27 -0.54 19.12
CA GLY A 449 37.96 -0.62 18.48
C GLY A 449 36.93 0.38 19.01
N GLN A 450 37.31 1.33 19.87
CA GLN A 450 36.38 2.37 20.34
C GLN A 450 36.11 3.38 19.23
N LEU A 451 34.83 3.58 18.94
CA LEU A 451 34.37 4.46 17.87
C LEU A 451 34.73 5.93 18.16
N THR A 452 35.43 6.58 17.23
CA THR A 452 35.98 7.93 17.42
C THR A 452 35.20 8.99 16.65
N ALA A 453 34.97 8.75 15.35
CA ALA A 453 34.33 9.70 14.46
C ALA A 453 33.58 9.02 13.30
N MET A 454 32.59 9.73 12.77
CA MET A 454 31.80 9.29 11.62
C MET A 454 31.51 10.45 10.67
N LYS A 455 31.58 10.20 9.37
CA LYS A 455 31.18 11.12 8.32
C LYS A 455 30.27 10.41 7.33
N ALA A 456 29.19 11.05 6.91
CA ALA A 456 28.29 10.44 5.93
C ALA A 456 27.71 11.44 4.94
N THR A 457 27.53 10.99 3.70
CA THR A 457 26.69 11.64 2.69
C THR A 457 25.53 10.72 2.35
N ILE A 458 24.30 11.23 2.39
CA ILE A 458 23.07 10.47 2.12
C ILE A 458 22.25 11.22 1.06
N ILE A 459 22.12 10.64 -0.13
CA ILE A 459 21.33 11.23 -1.23
C ILE A 459 20.10 10.35 -1.44
N ALA A 460 18.93 10.86 -1.07
CA ALA A 460 17.65 10.19 -1.20
C ALA A 460 16.93 10.60 -2.48
N ASP A 461 16.54 9.63 -3.30
CA ASP A 461 15.63 9.85 -4.41
C ASP A 461 14.19 9.96 -3.87
N THR A 462 13.60 11.16 -3.95
CA THR A 462 12.22 11.41 -3.51
C THR A 462 11.21 11.31 -4.64
N GLY A 463 11.64 10.92 -5.85
CA GLY A 463 10.77 10.85 -7.01
C GLY A 463 10.21 12.22 -7.41
N ALA A 464 9.05 12.20 -8.06
CA ALA A 464 8.46 13.39 -8.68
C ALA A 464 7.87 14.44 -7.74
N TYR A 465 7.48 14.05 -6.52
CA TYR A 465 6.74 14.91 -5.59
C TYR A 465 7.26 14.76 -4.16
N ALA A 466 7.05 15.78 -3.34
CA ALA A 466 7.72 15.87 -2.05
C ALA A 466 7.29 14.78 -1.09
N SER A 467 5.98 14.49 -1.02
CA SER A 467 5.38 13.59 -0.02
C SER A 467 6.01 13.87 1.36
N LEU A 468 6.65 12.86 1.95
CA LEU A 468 7.35 12.91 3.23
C LEU A 468 8.88 12.86 3.08
N GLY A 469 9.43 13.22 1.91
CA GLY A 469 10.85 13.17 1.61
C GLY A 469 11.71 13.98 2.58
N GLY A 470 11.25 15.15 3.03
CA GLY A 470 11.95 15.95 4.03
C GLY A 470 12.09 15.25 5.38
N PRO A 471 10.98 14.87 6.04
CA PRO A 471 11.02 14.09 7.28
C PRO A 471 11.79 12.77 7.15
N VAL A 472 11.65 12.04 6.04
CA VAL A 472 12.38 10.77 5.82
C VAL A 472 13.88 11.01 5.77
N LEU A 473 14.34 12.03 5.03
CA LEU A 473 15.75 12.40 4.98
C LEU A 473 16.27 12.79 6.36
N GLN A 474 15.51 13.59 7.10
CA GLN A 474 15.88 14.01 8.45
C GLN A 474 16.08 12.78 9.34
N ARG A 475 15.17 11.81 9.32
CA ARG A 475 15.28 10.59 10.12
C ARG A 475 16.46 9.71 9.70
N ALA A 476 16.72 9.56 8.41
CA ALA A 476 17.90 8.87 7.91
C ALA A 476 19.20 9.51 8.44
N CYS A 477 19.30 10.84 8.38
CA CYS A 477 20.50 11.54 8.85
C CYS A 477 20.67 11.48 10.38
N THR A 478 19.59 11.67 11.15
CA THR A 478 19.64 11.62 12.62
C THR A 478 20.02 10.24 13.16
N HIS A 479 19.66 9.17 12.46
CA HIS A 479 19.98 7.79 12.89
C HIS A 479 21.20 7.19 12.18
N ALA A 480 21.87 7.94 11.29
CA ALA A 480 23.00 7.42 10.52
C ALA A 480 24.18 7.00 11.39
N ALA A 481 24.39 7.63 12.55
CA ALA A 481 25.44 7.24 13.48
C ALA A 481 25.09 6.00 14.33
N GLY A 482 23.91 5.40 14.12
CA GLY A 482 23.39 4.29 14.93
C GLY A 482 23.13 4.69 16.39
N PRO A 483 22.93 3.71 17.28
CA PRO A 483 22.87 3.94 18.73
C PRO A 483 24.25 4.13 19.37
N TYR A 484 25.29 4.37 18.57
CA TYR A 484 26.68 4.34 19.00
C TYR A 484 27.18 5.70 19.50
N ASN A 485 28.17 5.65 20.38
CA ASN A 485 28.67 6.81 21.10
C ASN A 485 29.75 7.60 20.32
N TYR A 486 29.38 8.21 19.19
CA TYR A 486 30.28 9.13 18.48
C TYR A 486 30.25 10.54 19.08
N GLN A 487 31.43 11.12 19.35
CA GLN A 487 31.55 12.52 19.79
C GLN A 487 31.83 13.48 18.62
N HIS A 488 32.25 12.95 17.47
CA HIS A 488 32.60 13.72 16.28
C HIS A 488 31.87 13.20 15.05
N VAL A 489 30.91 13.97 14.53
CA VAL A 489 30.14 13.59 13.32
C VAL A 489 30.02 14.76 12.34
N ASP A 490 30.04 14.45 11.04
CA ASP A 490 29.64 15.39 9.96
C ASP A 490 28.80 14.62 8.93
N ILE A 491 27.49 14.86 8.94
CA ILE A 491 26.52 14.15 8.11
C ILE A 491 25.82 15.18 7.22
N LEU A 492 25.86 14.93 5.91
CA LEU A 492 25.13 15.69 4.90
C LEU A 492 24.08 14.78 4.25
N GLY A 493 22.83 15.22 4.26
CA GLY A 493 21.73 14.58 3.57
C GLY A 493 21.09 15.48 2.53
N MET A 494 20.66 14.94 1.41
CA MET A 494 19.88 15.65 0.40
C MET A 494 18.71 14.77 -0.09
N ALA A 495 17.50 15.33 -0.14
CA ALA A 495 16.36 14.73 -0.82
C ALA A 495 16.23 15.38 -2.19
N VAL A 496 16.24 14.56 -3.24
CA VAL A 496 16.38 15.01 -4.63
C VAL A 496 15.19 14.53 -5.44
N TYR A 497 14.54 15.46 -6.12
CA TYR A 497 13.48 15.20 -7.07
C TYR A 497 14.02 14.54 -8.34
N THR A 498 13.29 13.54 -8.82
CA THR A 498 13.52 12.85 -10.10
C THR A 498 12.18 12.62 -10.79
N ASN A 499 12.16 12.02 -11.98
CA ASN A 499 10.92 11.59 -12.64
C ASN A 499 10.50 10.15 -12.26
N ASN A 500 11.14 9.57 -11.22
CA ASN A 500 10.73 8.29 -10.66
C ASN A 500 9.44 8.42 -9.85
N VAL A 501 8.84 7.28 -9.50
CA VAL A 501 7.68 7.23 -8.60
C VAL A 501 8.01 7.95 -7.29
N PRO A 502 7.13 8.82 -6.76
CA PRO A 502 7.37 9.53 -5.52
C PRO A 502 7.86 8.62 -4.38
N GLY A 503 8.81 9.09 -3.61
CA GLY A 503 9.22 8.47 -2.36
C GLY A 503 8.37 9.02 -1.21
N GLY A 504 7.86 8.15 -0.34
CA GLY A 504 7.05 8.53 0.82
C GLY A 504 7.36 7.69 2.05
N ALA A 505 6.43 7.67 3.00
CA ALA A 505 6.59 6.87 4.21
C ALA A 505 6.68 5.37 3.90
N PHE A 506 7.62 4.68 4.53
CA PHE A 506 7.65 3.22 4.59
C PHE A 506 8.14 2.83 5.99
N ARG A 507 7.50 1.86 6.65
CA ARG A 507 7.94 1.27 7.93
C ARG A 507 9.47 1.22 8.09
N GLY A 508 10.00 2.00 9.04
CA GLY A 508 11.44 2.24 9.24
C GLY A 508 11.85 3.69 8.94
N PHE A 509 11.22 4.30 7.93
CA PHE A 509 11.19 5.74 7.68
C PHE A 509 12.59 6.39 7.59
N GLY A 510 13.35 5.98 6.57
CA GLY A 510 14.73 6.45 6.32
C GLY A 510 15.79 5.74 7.16
N VAL A 511 15.46 5.33 8.39
CA VAL A 511 16.41 4.71 9.32
C VAL A 511 16.95 3.38 8.80
N THR A 512 16.12 2.57 8.15
CA THR A 512 16.55 1.27 7.61
C THR A 512 17.66 1.40 6.55
N GLN A 513 17.63 2.47 5.75
CA GLN A 513 18.65 2.71 4.74
C GLN A 513 19.98 3.10 5.40
N SER A 514 19.96 4.07 6.32
CA SER A 514 21.16 4.51 7.02
C SER A 514 21.73 3.42 7.94
N CYS A 515 20.87 2.63 8.60
CA CYS A 515 21.28 1.48 9.42
C CYS A 515 22.00 0.42 8.58
N PHE A 516 21.50 0.10 7.38
CA PHE A 516 22.21 -0.83 6.50
C PHE A 516 23.66 -0.40 6.24
N ALA A 517 23.89 0.89 5.98
CA ALA A 517 25.23 1.42 5.74
C ALA A 517 26.13 1.40 6.99
N ILE A 518 25.65 1.94 8.12
CA ILE A 518 26.48 2.03 9.35
C ILE A 518 26.79 0.65 9.96
N GLU A 519 25.82 -0.25 10.03
CA GLU A 519 26.03 -1.61 10.57
C GLU A 519 27.00 -2.40 9.69
N SER A 520 26.93 -2.22 8.36
CA SER A 520 27.90 -2.83 7.44
C SER A 520 29.31 -2.28 7.67
N ASN A 521 29.44 -0.97 7.86
CA ASN A 521 30.74 -0.33 8.15
C ASN A 521 31.33 -0.79 9.48
N ILE A 522 30.51 -0.99 10.51
CA ILE A 522 30.96 -1.45 11.82
C ILE A 522 31.51 -2.88 11.74
N ASN A 523 30.85 -3.78 11.01
CA ASN A 523 31.39 -5.14 10.79
C ASN A 523 32.77 -5.11 10.10
N LEU A 524 32.95 -4.24 9.12
CA LEU A 524 34.24 -4.07 8.43
C LEU A 524 35.30 -3.44 9.34
N LEU A 525 34.90 -2.55 10.25
CA LEU A 525 35.79 -1.91 11.21
C LEU A 525 36.24 -2.91 12.28
N ALA A 526 35.32 -3.70 12.83
CA ALA A 526 35.60 -4.79 13.77
C ALA A 526 36.63 -5.77 13.18
N GLN A 527 36.47 -6.14 11.90
CA GLN A 527 37.43 -7.00 11.20
C GLN A 527 38.85 -6.40 11.14
N LYS A 528 38.98 -5.07 10.97
CA LYS A 528 40.30 -4.39 10.95
C LYS A 528 40.99 -4.39 12.32
N VAL A 529 40.21 -4.26 13.38
CA VAL A 529 40.69 -4.30 14.77
C VAL A 529 41.05 -5.73 15.20
N GLY A 530 40.37 -6.72 14.61
CA GLY A 530 40.47 -8.13 15.02
C GLY A 530 39.42 -8.53 16.06
N LEU A 531 38.31 -7.79 16.13
CA LEU A 531 37.14 -8.08 16.98
C LEU A 531 36.07 -8.84 16.17
N SER A 532 35.23 -9.62 16.85
CA SER A 532 33.99 -10.08 16.22
C SER A 532 33.02 -8.89 16.04
N PRO A 533 32.10 -8.92 15.08
CA PRO A 533 31.08 -7.89 14.94
C PRO A 533 30.18 -7.65 16.16
N TRP A 534 30.13 -8.61 17.09
CA TRP A 534 29.32 -8.53 18.30
C TRP A 534 30.02 -7.81 19.46
N GLU A 535 31.35 -7.91 19.52
CA GLU A 535 32.22 -7.24 20.51
C GLU A 535 32.50 -5.80 20.07
#